data_AF-A0A8T3NZB6-F1
#
_entry.id   AF-A0A8T3NZB6-F1
#
_cell.length_a   1.000
_cell.length_b   1.000
_cell.length_c   1.000
_cell.angle_alpha   90.00
_cell.angle_beta   90.00
_cell.angle_gamma   90.00
#
_symmetry.space_group_name_H-M   'P 1'
#
loop_
_entity.id
_entity.type
_entity.pdbx_description
1 polymer ?
#
loop_
_entity_poly.entity_id
_entity_poly.type
_entity_poly.pdbx_seq_one_letter_code
_entity_poly.pdbx_strand_id
1 'polypeptide(L)'
;ADGKTSILWLLIGYLLVTSGELSLSPVGLAMVTRLAPARLVGAMMGVWFLSSAFAHYIAALVATLTSAPATEATVALPPARTIDLYGEVFLNIAMVATAVGAVLLLMSPLLKRWMHPRAE
;
A
#
# COMPACT_ATOMS: atom_id res chain seq x y z
N ALA A 1 -16.64 13.91 -21.10
CA ALA A 1 -15.17 13.95 -21.25
C ALA A 1 -14.73 12.66 -21.96
N ASP A 2 -13.82 12.75 -22.92
CA ASP A 2 -13.50 11.74 -23.95
C ASP A 2 -12.85 10.42 -23.45
N GLY A 3 -12.92 10.10 -22.15
CA GLY A 3 -12.40 8.83 -21.64
C GLY A 3 -10.88 8.64 -21.78
N LYS A 4 -10.12 9.72 -22.03
CA LYS A 4 -8.69 9.68 -22.34
C LYS A 4 -7.88 10.33 -21.21
N THR A 5 -6.94 9.59 -20.65
CA THR A 5 -5.99 10.04 -19.63
C THR A 5 -4.58 10.05 -20.22
N SER A 6 -3.77 11.07 -19.90
CA SER A 6 -2.38 11.14 -20.36
C SER A 6 -1.53 10.04 -19.72
N ILE A 7 -0.67 9.39 -20.51
CA ILE A 7 0.29 8.38 -20.05
C ILE A 7 1.25 8.92 -18.98
N LEU A 8 1.48 10.24 -18.96
CA LEU A 8 2.34 10.90 -17.97
C LEU A 8 1.85 10.69 -16.53
N TRP A 9 0.54 10.61 -16.31
CA TRP A 9 -0.03 10.35 -14.97
C TRP A 9 0.35 8.96 -14.46
N LEU A 10 0.36 7.95 -15.33
CA LEU A 10 0.81 6.61 -14.97
C LEU A 10 2.31 6.61 -14.68
N LEU A 11 3.12 7.28 -15.49
CA LEU A 11 4.57 7.34 -15.29
C LEU A 11 4.93 7.94 -13.93
N ILE A 12 4.33 9.08 -13.58
CA ILE A 12 4.57 9.77 -12.31
C ILE A 12 4.02 8.94 -11.13
N GLY A 13 2.82 8.37 -11.27
CA GLY A 13 2.22 7.53 -10.24
C GLY A 13 3.09 6.31 -9.90
N TYR A 14 3.53 5.59 -10.92
CA TYR A 14 4.43 4.44 -10.74
C TYR A 14 5.78 4.85 -10.15
N LEU A 15 6.34 5.99 -10.57
CA LEU A 15 7.60 6.50 -10.01
C LEU A 15 7.48 6.80 -8.51
N LEU A 16 6.38 7.44 -8.08
CA LEU A 16 6.12 7.73 -6.67
C LEU A 16 5.94 6.46 -5.84
N VAL A 17 5.12 5.52 -6.31
CA VAL A 17 4.87 4.24 -5.62
C VAL A 17 6.16 3.43 -5.48
N THR A 18 6.91 3.30 -6.57
CA THR A 18 8.17 2.53 -6.58
C THR A 18 9.20 3.16 -5.65
N SER A 19 9.31 4.50 -5.64
CA SER A 19 10.22 5.22 -4.75
C SER A 19 9.86 5.02 -3.27
N GLY A 20 8.56 4.97 -2.95
CA GLY A 20 8.06 4.61 -1.62
C GLY A 20 8.41 3.17 -1.22
N GLU A 21 8.19 2.23 -2.13
CA GLU A 21 8.48 0.81 -1.90
C GLU A 21 9.97 0.54 -1.64
N LEU A 22 10.84 1.15 -2.44
CA LEU A 22 12.30 1.08 -2.27
C LEU A 22 12.76 1.63 -0.91
N SER A 23 12.05 2.61 -0.35
CA SER A 23 12.38 3.18 0.95
C SER A 23 11.90 2.30 2.11
N LEU A 24 10.75 1.62 1.97
CA LEU A 24 10.16 0.80 3.02
C LEU A 24 10.77 -0.59 3.12
N SER A 25 11.03 -1.26 1.99
CA SER A 25 11.49 -2.66 1.96
C SER A 25 12.79 -2.91 2.76
N PRO A 26 13.89 -2.14 2.57
CA PRO A 26 15.13 -2.35 3.31
C PRO A 26 15.02 -1.93 4.78
N VAL A 27 14.26 -0.87 5.10
CA VAL A 27 14.10 -0.37 6.46
C VAL A 27 13.22 -1.29 7.31
N GLY A 28 12.13 -1.78 6.73
CA GLY A 28 11.17 -2.66 7.43
C GLY A 28 11.81 -3.96 7.87
N LEU A 29 12.48 -4.66 6.95
CA LEU A 29 13.15 -5.94 7.25
C LEU A 29 14.28 -5.78 8.28
N ALA A 30 15.09 -4.72 8.15
CA ALA A 30 16.17 -4.43 9.09
C ALA A 30 15.64 -4.13 10.49
N MET A 31 14.51 -3.45 10.62
CA MET A 31 13.93 -3.12 11.92
C MET A 31 13.31 -4.33 12.62
N VAL A 32 12.61 -5.20 11.88
CA VAL A 32 12.04 -6.44 12.43
C VAL A 32 13.13 -7.32 13.03
N THR A 33 14.29 -7.43 12.36
CA THR A 33 15.40 -8.24 12.86
C THR A 33 16.18 -7.57 14.00
N ARG A 34 16.35 -6.24 13.96
CA ARG A 34 17.07 -5.49 15.03
C ARG A 34 16.32 -5.42 16.35
N LEU A 35 14.99 -5.31 16.33
CA LEU A 35 14.18 -5.25 17.55
C LEU A 35 13.75 -6.64 18.05
N ALA A 36 13.88 -7.68 17.23
CA ALA A 36 13.51 -9.04 17.63
C ALA A 36 14.44 -9.59 18.73
N PRO A 37 13.91 -10.35 19.71
CA PRO A 37 14.73 -11.17 20.59
C PRO A 37 15.55 -12.18 19.78
N ALA A 38 16.82 -12.40 20.13
CA ALA A 38 17.74 -13.25 19.35
C ALA A 38 17.20 -14.67 19.09
N ARG A 39 16.43 -15.22 20.04
CA ARG A 39 15.82 -16.55 19.94
C ARG A 39 14.58 -16.60 19.02
N LEU A 40 13.98 -15.46 18.69
CA LEU A 40 12.72 -15.35 17.94
C LEU A 40 12.86 -14.63 16.60
N VAL A 41 14.08 -14.32 16.14
CA VAL A 41 14.31 -13.62 14.86
C VAL A 41 13.62 -14.34 13.70
N GLY A 42 13.74 -15.67 13.61
CA GLY A 42 13.07 -16.46 12.57
C GLY A 42 11.54 -16.40 12.64
N ALA A 43 10.97 -16.36 13.86
CA ALA A 43 9.52 -16.21 14.03
C ALA A 43 9.04 -14.81 13.63
N MET A 44 9.79 -13.76 13.97
CA MET A 44 9.47 -12.38 13.59
C MET A 44 9.57 -12.15 12.08
N MET A 45 10.51 -12.80 11.41
CA MET A 45 10.56 -12.84 9.95
C MET A 45 9.33 -13.55 9.34
N GLY A 46 8.86 -14.63 9.98
CA GLY A 46 7.60 -15.27 9.61
C GLY A 46 6.40 -14.33 9.73
N VAL A 47 6.32 -13.54 10.82
CA VAL A 47 5.27 -12.52 11.01
C VAL A 47 5.35 -11.43 9.95
N TRP A 48 6.55 -11.00 9.56
CA TRP A 48 6.74 -10.02 8.48
C TRP A 48 6.15 -10.53 7.15
N PHE A 49 6.52 -11.73 6.71
CA PHE A 49 6.00 -12.30 5.47
C PHE A 49 4.50 -12.61 5.54
N LEU A 50 4.00 -13.05 6.70
CA LEU A 50 2.57 -13.28 6.91
C LEU A 50 1.77 -11.97 6.81
N SER A 51 2.30 -10.88 7.37
CA SER A 51 1.72 -9.55 7.24
C SER A 51 1.64 -9.12 5.76
N SER A 52 2.69 -9.35 4.98
CA SER A 52 2.68 -9.04 3.54
C SER A 52 1.67 -9.89 2.76
N ALA A 53 1.56 -11.18 3.07
CA ALA A 53 0.56 -12.06 2.46
C ALA A 53 -0.88 -11.57 2.76
N PHE A 54 -1.12 -11.15 4.00
CA PHE A 54 -2.41 -10.58 4.40
C PHE A 54 -2.69 -9.24 3.69
N ALA A 55 -1.67 -8.39 3.52
CA ALA A 55 -1.81 -7.16 2.75
C ALA A 55 -2.19 -7.42 1.28
N HIS A 56 -1.58 -8.44 0.64
CA HIS A 56 -1.96 -8.84 -0.71
C HIS A 56 -3.39 -9.40 -0.79
N TYR A 57 -3.85 -10.13 0.24
CA TYR A 57 -5.23 -10.60 0.31
C TYR A 57 -6.23 -9.43 0.38
N ILE A 58 -5.96 -8.42 1.22
CA ILE A 58 -6.77 -7.21 1.27
C ILE A 58 -6.72 -6.46 -0.08
N ALA A 59 -5.55 -6.35 -0.70
CA ALA A 59 -5.42 -5.72 -2.02
C ALA A 59 -6.29 -6.44 -3.08
N ALA A 60 -6.39 -7.76 -3.03
CA ALA A 60 -7.28 -8.52 -3.90
C ALA A 60 -8.77 -8.21 -3.62
N LEU A 61 -9.17 -8.07 -2.36
CA LEU A 61 -10.52 -7.64 -1.98
C LEU A 61 -10.83 -6.20 -2.42
N VAL A 62 -9.84 -5.31 -2.41
CA VAL A 62 -10.02 -3.95 -2.93
C VAL A 62 -10.13 -3.96 -4.46
N ALA A 63 -9.39 -4.83 -5.15
CA ALA A 63 -9.46 -4.97 -6.61
C ALA A 63 -10.83 -5.47 -7.11
N THR A 64 -11.56 -6.27 -6.32
CA THR A 64 -12.95 -6.66 -6.68
C THR A 64 -13.91 -5.47 -6.62
N LEU A 65 -13.65 -4.46 -5.77
CA LEU A 65 -14.43 -3.21 -5.74
C LEU A 65 -14.23 -2.36 -7.00
N THR A 66 -13.08 -2.50 -7.66
CA THR A 66 -12.78 -1.85 -8.95
C THR A 66 -13.33 -2.62 -10.15
N SER A 67 -13.86 -3.82 -9.96
CA SER A 67 -14.39 -4.65 -11.04
C SER A 67 -15.82 -4.23 -11.39
N ALA A 68 -16.09 -4.00 -12.68
CA ALA A 68 -17.44 -3.67 -13.16
C ALA A 68 -18.45 -4.76 -12.76
N PRO A 69 -19.74 -4.43 -12.55
CA PRO A 69 -20.77 -5.40 -12.21
C PRO A 69 -20.73 -6.60 -13.17
N ALA A 70 -20.79 -7.82 -12.63
CA ALA A 70 -20.64 -9.07 -13.39
C ALA A 70 -21.62 -9.22 -14.59
N THR A 71 -22.68 -8.41 -14.64
CA THR A 71 -23.65 -8.35 -15.74
C THR A 71 -23.13 -7.63 -16.99
N GLU A 72 -22.04 -6.85 -16.90
CA GLU A 72 -21.47 -6.06 -18.00
C GLU A 72 -20.09 -6.58 -18.47
N ALA A 73 -19.64 -7.72 -17.94
CA ALA A 73 -18.32 -8.32 -18.25
C ALA A 73 -18.16 -8.77 -19.73
N THR A 74 -19.24 -8.77 -20.53
CA THR A 74 -19.25 -9.17 -21.94
C THR A 74 -19.40 -8.01 -22.92
N VAL A 75 -19.61 -6.77 -22.43
CA VAL A 75 -19.76 -5.58 -23.26
C VAL A 75 -18.75 -4.55 -22.83
N ALA A 76 -17.83 -4.18 -23.72
CA ALA A 76 -16.86 -3.11 -23.48
C ALA A 76 -17.61 -1.84 -23.06
N LEU A 77 -17.50 -1.48 -21.77
CA LEU A 77 -18.14 -0.29 -21.23
C LEU A 77 -17.65 0.96 -21.96
N PRO A 78 -18.52 1.98 -22.15
CA PRO A 78 -18.11 3.26 -22.71
C PRO A 78 -16.94 3.83 -21.89
N PRO A 79 -15.82 4.28 -22.52
CA PRO A 79 -14.63 4.80 -21.83
C PRO A 79 -14.93 5.88 -20.78
N ALA A 80 -16.02 6.63 -20.95
CA ALA A 80 -16.46 7.64 -20.00
C ALA A 80 -16.90 7.06 -18.63
N ARG A 81 -17.56 5.90 -18.61
CA ARG A 81 -18.05 5.29 -17.36
C ARG A 81 -16.93 4.59 -16.59
N THR A 82 -15.95 4.04 -17.31
CA THR A 82 -14.79 3.36 -16.75
C THR A 82 -13.89 4.32 -15.98
N ILE A 83 -13.67 5.54 -16.47
CA ILE A 83 -12.87 6.55 -15.75
C ILE A 83 -13.52 6.95 -14.42
N ASP A 84 -14.84 7.11 -14.38
CA ASP A 84 -15.53 7.50 -13.15
C ASP A 84 -15.41 6.41 -12.06
N LEU A 85 -15.57 5.14 -12.45
CA LEU A 85 -15.39 3.99 -11.54
C LEU A 85 -13.95 3.91 -10.99
N TYR A 86 -12.94 4.03 -11.86
CA TYR A 86 -11.54 4.06 -11.41
C TYR A 86 -11.24 5.27 -10.53
N GLY A 87 -11.79 6.44 -10.87
CA GLY A 87 -11.60 7.69 -10.13
C GLY A 87 -12.08 7.60 -8.68
N GLU A 88 -13.27 7.05 -8.47
CA GLU A 88 -13.85 6.88 -7.12
C GLU A 88 -13.02 5.92 -6.26
N VAL A 89 -12.66 4.75 -6.79
CA VAL A 89 -11.89 3.77 -6.03
C VAL A 89 -10.47 4.27 -5.75
N PHE A 90 -9.80 4.90 -6.72
CA PHE A 90 -8.46 5.46 -6.51
C PHE A 90 -8.47 6.64 -5.53
N LEU A 91 -9.50 7.48 -5.52
CA LEU A 91 -9.65 8.52 -4.51
C LEU A 91 -9.85 7.93 -3.11
N ASN A 92 -10.66 6.88 -2.97
CA ASN A 92 -10.84 6.19 -1.69
C ASN A 92 -9.52 5.59 -1.18
N ILE A 93 -8.76 4.92 -2.05
CA ILE A 93 -7.42 4.39 -1.69
C ILE A 93 -6.48 5.53 -1.30
N ALA A 94 -6.47 6.64 -2.05
CA ALA A 94 -5.63 7.80 -1.75
C ALA A 94 -5.97 8.43 -0.39
N MET A 95 -7.26 8.58 -0.05
CA MET A 95 -7.70 9.09 1.25
C MET A 95 -7.26 8.18 2.39
N VAL A 96 -7.46 6.87 2.26
CA VAL A 96 -7.05 5.90 3.30
C VAL A 96 -5.53 5.89 3.47
N ALA A 97 -4.77 5.85 2.37
CA ALA A 97 -3.31 5.90 2.40
C ALA A 97 -2.79 7.20 3.05
N THR A 98 -3.40 8.33 2.72
CA THR A 98 -3.05 9.63 3.31
C THR A 98 -3.37 9.68 4.80
N ALA A 99 -4.53 9.16 5.21
CA ALA A 99 -4.93 9.09 6.62
C ALA A 99 -3.95 8.22 7.44
N VAL A 100 -3.62 7.03 6.93
CA VAL A 100 -2.64 6.14 7.58
C VAL A 100 -1.26 6.80 7.64
N GLY A 101 -0.82 7.42 6.56
CA GLY A 101 0.45 8.17 6.51
C GLY A 101 0.50 9.30 7.54
N ALA A 102 -0.58 10.08 7.67
CA ALA A 102 -0.68 11.15 8.66
C ALA A 102 -0.63 10.61 10.09
N VAL A 103 -1.34 9.51 10.38
CA VAL A 103 -1.30 8.84 11.68
C VAL A 103 0.13 8.36 12.01
N LEU A 104 0.81 7.73 11.04
CA LEU A 104 2.19 7.28 11.24
C LEU A 104 3.17 8.44 11.49
N LEU A 105 3.00 9.58 10.81
CA LEU A 105 3.79 10.78 11.05
C LEU A 105 3.56 11.34 12.46
N LEU A 106 2.32 11.36 12.92
CA LEU A 106 1.97 11.78 14.29
C LEU A 106 2.52 10.80 15.35
N MET A 107 2.58 9.52 15.04
CA MET A 107 3.14 8.49 15.93
C MET A 107 4.67 8.44 15.89
N SER A 108 5.32 9.00 14.86
CA SER A 108 6.78 9.03 14.70
C SER A 108 7.56 9.42 15.97
N PRO A 109 7.23 10.50 16.71
CA PRO A 109 7.94 10.85 17.94
C PRO A 109 7.80 9.80 19.06
N LEU A 110 6.66 9.11 19.15
CA LEU A 110 6.41 8.05 20.14
C LEU A 110 7.21 6.79 19.79
N LEU A 111 7.19 6.37 18.52
CA LEU A 111 7.95 5.23 18.02
C LEU A 111 9.45 5.43 18.27
N LYS A 112 9.99 6.61 17.98
CA LYS A 112 11.40 6.94 18.24
C LYS A 112 11.75 6.88 19.72
N ARG A 113 10.83 7.27 20.61
CA ARG A 113 11.05 7.20 22.07
C ARG A 113 11.11 5.76 22.58
N TRP A 114 10.37 4.84 21.96
CA TRP A 114 10.33 3.43 22.37
C TRP A 114 11.41 2.56 21.73
N MET A 115 12.02 3.03 20.65
CA MET A 115 13.22 2.43 20.06
C MET A 115 14.44 2.71 20.93
N HIS A 116 14.48 2.14 22.14
CA HIS A 116 15.71 2.11 22.91
C HIS A 116 16.73 1.23 22.16
N PRO A 117 17.88 1.77 21.73
CA PRO A 117 18.98 0.94 21.31
C PRO A 117 19.34 0.05 22.50
N ARG A 118 19.54 -1.25 22.29
CA ARG A 118 20.31 -2.01 23.27
C ARG A 118 21.66 -1.31 23.35
N ALA A 119 21.98 -0.79 24.53
CA ALA A 119 23.32 -0.37 24.86
C ALA A 119 24.24 -1.56 24.58
N GLU A 120 25.07 -1.40 23.56
CA GLU A 120 26.30 -2.19 23.40
C GLU A 120 27.40 -1.45 24.15
#